data_AF-A0A1G4INQ1-F1
#
_entry.id   AF-A0A1G4INQ1-F1
#
_cell.length_a   1.000
_cell.length_b   1.000
_cell.length_c   1.000
_cell.angle_alpha   90.00
_cell.angle_beta   90.00
_cell.angle_gamma   90.00
#
_symmetry.space_group_name_H-M   'P 1'
#
loop_
_entity.id
_entity.type
_entity.pdbx_description
1 polymer ?
#
loop_
_entity_poly.entity_id
_entity_poly.type
_entity_poly.pdbx_seq_one_letter_code
_entity_poly.pdbx_strand_id
1 'polypeptide(L)'
;MVLSYYKVFLFTLCPATLVVGHLISRQVTLVVDKDSWFNIYFVKQGWFWTSLVGWWCMIRYSGFGQRGSWRRTLLRYSVLTAWWMLFTQSIWSEAAPLMDLVFTATGGRCNFDVFDTSGSLPWQINEKFQDTLFRKQSSLRKIYKALKGSSTSPSSMLQNAVSEIEYWISEGKDNLRNIEVTPSQINNYIDEALHSWRKINSSNICRSLGGHWIGGHDPSGHIFLITLMCMFLLGELQVIGRKALRKMRTDGTYWPLVQSHLKSFLMLDRLRQLIADPPTTWKLLLRQVGTDVFKNCEQIMIFLALTLKYLVWDNPVVLLVALIFMWWWSFLITTIAFHTLSEQISGLLCAYIVAAIVYWKLI
;
A
#
# COMPACT_ATOMS: atom_id res chain seq x y z
N MET A 1 -1.90 37.26 -12.37
CA MET A 1 -1.48 35.87 -12.67
C MET A 1 -2.67 34.98 -12.35
N VAL A 2 -3.52 34.65 -13.34
CA VAL A 2 -4.79 33.95 -13.07
C VAL A 2 -4.51 32.47 -12.87
N LEU A 3 -4.72 31.97 -11.65
CA LEU A 3 -4.62 30.55 -11.34
C LEU A 3 -5.75 29.83 -12.09
N SER A 4 -5.38 28.92 -13.01
CA SER A 4 -6.38 28.12 -13.72
C SER A 4 -7.20 27.30 -12.72
N TYR A 5 -8.51 27.15 -12.93
CA TYR A 5 -9.38 26.27 -12.14
C TYR A 5 -8.79 24.86 -11.94
N TYR A 6 -8.06 24.35 -12.94
CA TYR A 6 -7.37 23.07 -12.84
C TYR A 6 -6.23 23.07 -11.80
N LYS A 7 -5.44 24.16 -11.73
CA LYS A 7 -4.38 24.28 -10.72
C LYS A 7 -4.97 24.40 -9.32
N VAL A 8 -6.10 25.11 -9.17
CA VAL A 8 -6.84 25.15 -7.90
C VAL A 8 -7.23 23.72 -7.50
N PHE A 9 -7.89 22.98 -8.40
CA PHE A 9 -8.29 21.59 -8.15
C PHE A 9 -7.10 20.67 -7.78
N LEU A 10 -5.99 20.78 -8.51
CA LEU A 10 -4.78 19.97 -8.28
C LEU A 10 -4.22 20.15 -6.86
N PHE A 11 -4.16 21.40 -6.38
CA PHE A 11 -3.61 21.72 -5.06
C PHE A 11 -4.62 21.59 -3.92
N THR A 12 -5.92 21.55 -4.20
CA THR A 12 -6.96 21.45 -3.16
C THR A 12 -7.46 20.03 -2.94
N LEU A 13 -7.31 19.12 -3.89
CA LEU A 13 -7.87 17.76 -3.81
C LEU A 13 -7.47 17.02 -2.51
N CYS A 14 -6.16 16.89 -2.24
CA CYS A 14 -5.70 16.14 -1.06
C CYS A 14 -6.02 16.85 0.27
N PRO A 15 -5.79 18.18 0.44
CA PRO A 15 -6.20 18.90 1.64
C PRO A 15 -7.71 18.83 1.91
N ALA A 16 -8.54 19.00 0.87
CA ALA A 16 -9.98 18.89 1.01
C ALA A 16 -10.41 17.47 1.39
N THR A 17 -9.77 16.45 0.79
CA THR A 17 -10.04 15.05 1.14
C THR A 17 -9.64 14.73 2.58
N LEU A 18 -8.55 15.32 3.09
CA LEU A 18 -8.14 15.15 4.49
C LEU A 18 -9.19 15.73 5.45
N VAL A 19 -9.69 16.93 5.16
CA VAL A 19 -10.76 17.55 5.96
C VAL A 19 -12.03 16.69 5.93
N VAL A 20 -12.48 16.28 4.74
CA VAL A 20 -13.67 15.43 4.58
C VAL A 20 -13.51 14.10 5.30
N GLY A 21 -12.35 13.44 5.13
CA GLY A 21 -12.05 12.17 5.79
C GLY A 21 -12.09 12.28 7.31
N HIS A 22 -11.52 13.35 7.87
CA HIS A 22 -11.57 13.58 9.32
C HIS A 22 -12.97 13.91 9.84
N LEU A 23 -13.80 14.59 9.05
CA LEU A 23 -15.21 14.79 9.40
C LEU A 23 -15.98 13.46 9.43
N ILE A 24 -15.73 12.58 8.45
CA ILE A 24 -16.34 11.25 8.39
C ILE A 24 -15.84 10.36 9.52
N SER A 25 -14.55 10.42 9.88
CA SER A 25 -13.98 9.56 10.93
C SER A 25 -14.57 9.84 12.32
N ARG A 26 -15.17 11.02 12.53
CA ARG A 26 -15.91 11.34 13.76
C ARG A 26 -17.24 10.60 13.88
N GLN A 27 -17.81 10.19 12.74
CA GLN A 27 -19.12 9.53 12.66
C GLN A 27 -19.00 8.04 12.39
N VAL A 28 -17.94 7.60 11.71
CA VAL A 28 -17.77 6.22 11.23
C VAL A 28 -16.38 5.71 11.60
N THR A 29 -16.34 4.56 12.26
CA THR A 29 -15.10 3.81 12.50
C THR A 29 -15.00 2.68 11.48
N LEU A 30 -13.98 2.71 10.62
CA LEU A 30 -13.73 1.68 9.63
C LEU A 30 -12.66 0.70 10.12
N VAL A 31 -13.00 -0.59 10.18
CA VAL A 31 -12.02 -1.66 10.38
C VAL A 31 -11.52 -2.10 8.99
N VAL A 32 -10.24 -1.85 8.71
CA VAL A 32 -9.63 -2.14 7.41
C VAL A 32 -8.54 -3.19 7.57
N ASP A 33 -8.63 -4.26 6.77
CA ASP A 33 -7.61 -5.29 6.71
C ASP A 33 -6.38 -4.82 5.91
N LYS A 34 -5.30 -4.52 6.64
CA LYS A 34 -4.00 -4.08 6.11
C LYS A 34 -3.18 -5.20 5.47
N ASP A 35 -3.55 -6.46 5.67
CA ASP A 35 -2.82 -7.63 5.17
C ASP A 35 -3.58 -8.35 4.05
N SER A 36 -4.66 -7.74 3.55
CA SER A 36 -5.37 -8.19 2.36
C SER A 36 -4.46 -8.24 1.12
N TRP A 37 -4.70 -9.23 0.26
CA TRP A 37 -3.90 -9.45 -0.97
C TRP A 37 -3.85 -8.20 -1.85
N PHE A 38 -4.97 -7.48 -1.96
CA PHE A 38 -5.09 -6.24 -2.73
C PHE A 38 -4.18 -5.14 -2.18
N ASN A 39 -4.13 -4.98 -0.84
CA ASN A 39 -3.26 -3.99 -0.23
C ASN A 39 -1.78 -4.33 -0.48
N ILE A 40 -1.40 -5.60 -0.38
CA ILE A 40 0.00 -6.04 -0.53
C ILE A 40 0.52 -5.85 -1.95
N TYR A 41 -0.24 -6.30 -2.96
CA TYR A 41 0.24 -6.31 -4.34
C TYR A 41 -0.09 -5.04 -5.12
N PHE A 42 -1.16 -4.32 -4.74
CA PHE A 42 -1.60 -3.15 -5.49
C PHE A 42 -1.26 -1.85 -4.76
N VAL A 43 -1.78 -1.66 -3.55
CA VAL A 43 -1.65 -0.39 -2.82
C VAL A 43 -0.20 -0.16 -2.36
N LYS A 44 0.44 -1.15 -1.71
CA LYS A 44 1.85 -1.05 -1.28
C LYS A 44 2.82 -0.89 -2.46
N GLN A 45 2.45 -1.37 -3.66
CA GLN A 45 3.23 -1.19 -4.89
C GLN A 45 2.73 -0.02 -5.76
N GLY A 46 2.00 0.94 -5.19
CA GLY A 46 1.31 1.95 -5.99
C GLY A 46 2.21 2.85 -6.84
N TRP A 47 3.47 3.09 -6.42
CA TRP A 47 4.39 3.91 -7.22
C TRP A 47 4.75 3.22 -8.54
N PHE A 48 4.88 1.89 -8.54
CA PHE A 48 5.10 1.09 -9.74
C PHE A 48 3.92 1.25 -10.72
N TRP A 49 2.69 1.04 -10.26
CA TRP A 49 1.49 1.16 -11.10
C TRP A 49 1.28 2.58 -11.63
N THR A 50 1.53 3.59 -10.79
CA THR A 50 1.51 5.02 -11.15
C THR A 50 2.52 5.33 -12.25
N SER A 51 3.74 4.79 -12.13
CA SER A 51 4.79 4.95 -13.12
C SER A 51 4.39 4.26 -14.43
N LEU A 52 3.97 3.00 -14.36
CA LEU A 52 3.60 2.19 -15.53
C LEU A 52 2.51 2.87 -16.36
N VAL A 53 1.40 3.24 -15.74
CA VAL A 53 0.26 3.86 -16.44
C VAL A 53 0.58 5.28 -16.89
N GLY A 54 1.28 6.07 -16.07
CA GLY A 54 1.68 7.43 -16.41
C GLY A 54 2.62 7.48 -17.63
N TRP A 55 3.68 6.67 -17.63
CA TRP A 55 4.61 6.57 -18.75
C TRP A 55 3.93 6.02 -20.00
N TRP A 56 3.10 4.99 -19.85
CA TRP A 56 2.36 4.41 -20.98
C TRP A 56 1.44 5.44 -21.64
N CYS A 57 0.69 6.21 -20.86
CA CYS A 57 -0.14 7.30 -21.37
C CYS A 57 0.69 8.39 -22.06
N MET A 58 1.83 8.77 -21.49
CA MET A 58 2.70 9.80 -22.06
C MET A 58 3.25 9.36 -23.44
N ILE A 59 3.73 8.12 -23.54
CA ILE A 59 4.19 7.53 -24.81
C ILE A 59 3.07 7.55 -25.85
N ARG A 60 1.84 7.19 -25.45
CA ARG A 60 0.71 7.04 -26.38
C ARG A 60 0.11 8.35 -26.87
N TYR A 61 0.10 9.42 -26.07
CA TYR A 61 -0.57 10.69 -26.41
C TYR A 61 0.37 11.87 -26.69
N SER A 62 1.59 11.85 -26.14
CA SER A 62 2.55 12.95 -26.30
C SER A 62 3.74 12.57 -27.18
N GLY A 63 4.22 11.34 -27.06
CA GLY A 63 5.40 10.84 -27.78
C GLY A 63 6.71 11.55 -27.37
N PHE A 64 7.85 11.05 -27.85
CA PHE A 64 9.18 11.59 -27.56
C PHE A 64 9.67 12.66 -28.56
N GLY A 65 8.75 13.38 -29.21
CA GLY A 65 9.11 14.38 -30.22
C GLY A 65 9.91 15.57 -29.65
N GLN A 66 10.63 16.30 -30.52
CA GLN A 66 11.42 17.49 -30.15
C GLN A 66 10.58 18.63 -29.52
N ARG A 67 9.27 18.71 -29.83
CA ARG A 67 8.31 19.64 -29.19
C ARG A 67 7.55 19.00 -28.01
N GLY A 68 7.91 17.79 -27.59
CA GLY A 68 7.20 17.04 -26.57
C GLY A 68 7.51 17.54 -25.15
N SER A 69 6.48 17.56 -24.30
CA SER A 69 6.59 17.87 -22.86
C SER A 69 7.33 16.79 -22.04
N TRP A 70 7.84 15.74 -22.68
CA TRP A 70 8.39 14.56 -22.02
C TRP A 70 9.57 14.88 -21.11
N ARG A 71 10.43 15.86 -21.46
CA ARG A 71 11.54 16.30 -20.59
C ARG A 71 11.03 16.89 -19.27
N ARG A 72 9.93 17.66 -19.34
CA ARG A 72 9.28 18.20 -18.15
C ARG A 72 8.62 17.09 -17.33
N THR A 73 7.91 16.16 -17.96
CA THR A 73 7.36 14.98 -17.27
C THR A 73 8.46 14.15 -16.61
N LEU A 74 9.55 13.85 -17.31
CA LEU A 74 10.69 13.12 -16.76
C LEU A 74 11.29 13.85 -15.56
N LEU A 75 11.52 15.16 -15.68
CA LEU A 75 12.06 15.95 -14.56
C LEU A 75 11.11 15.93 -13.36
N ARG A 76 9.79 16.13 -13.57
CA ARG A 76 8.79 16.02 -12.49
C ARG A 76 8.83 14.64 -11.85
N TYR A 77 8.82 13.57 -12.65
CA TYR A 77 8.89 12.19 -12.18
C TYR A 77 10.18 11.91 -11.38
N SER A 78 11.33 12.33 -11.89
CA SER A 78 12.63 12.14 -11.23
C SER A 78 12.70 12.87 -9.89
N VAL A 79 12.22 14.12 -9.82
CA VAL A 79 12.21 14.89 -8.57
C VAL A 79 11.27 14.24 -7.54
N LEU A 80 10.06 13.84 -7.94
CA LEU A 80 9.11 13.19 -7.03
C LEU A 80 9.60 11.80 -6.58
N THR A 81 10.24 11.04 -7.46
CA THR A 81 10.86 9.74 -7.11
C THR A 81 12.01 9.93 -6.14
N ALA A 82 12.90 10.88 -6.39
CA ALA A 82 14.01 11.19 -5.49
C ALA A 82 13.49 11.62 -4.11
N TRP A 83 12.43 12.43 -4.08
CA TRP A 83 11.79 12.84 -2.83
C TRP A 83 11.16 11.67 -2.07
N TRP A 84 10.46 10.78 -2.77
CA TRP A 84 9.92 9.56 -2.16
C TRP A 84 11.01 8.65 -1.58
N MET A 85 12.10 8.46 -2.32
CA MET A 85 13.25 7.67 -1.86
C MET A 85 13.89 8.30 -0.61
N LEU A 86 14.09 9.62 -0.59
CA LEU A 86 14.66 10.33 0.57
C LEU A 86 13.75 10.24 1.80
N PHE A 87 12.45 10.33 1.59
CA PHE A 87 11.47 10.33 2.67
C PHE A 87 11.30 8.94 3.31
N THR A 88 11.27 7.88 2.49
CA THR A 88 10.84 6.53 2.92
C THR A 88 11.93 5.47 2.93
N GLN A 89 12.99 5.64 2.14
CA GLN A 89 14.02 4.61 1.97
C GLN A 89 15.33 5.01 2.66
N SER A 90 16.04 4.01 3.17
CA SER A 90 17.42 4.19 3.62
C SER A 90 18.31 4.18 2.39
N ILE A 91 18.66 5.37 1.89
CA ILE A 91 19.47 5.51 0.66
C ILE A 91 20.94 5.14 0.92
N TRP A 92 21.42 5.33 2.16
CA TRP A 92 22.78 5.05 2.57
C TRP A 92 22.74 4.09 3.76
N SER A 93 23.64 3.11 3.78
CA SER A 93 23.67 2.03 4.79
C SER A 93 23.65 2.52 6.25
N GLU A 94 24.09 3.75 6.49
CA GLU A 94 24.12 4.37 7.82
C GLU A 94 23.03 5.43 8.06
N ALA A 95 22.38 5.91 6.98
CA ALA A 95 21.36 6.95 7.08
C ALA A 95 19.97 6.34 7.18
N ALA A 96 19.29 6.62 8.29
CA ALA A 96 17.87 6.31 8.44
C ALA A 96 17.02 7.16 7.47
N PRO A 97 15.87 6.64 7.01
CA PRO A 97 14.90 7.43 6.24
C PRO A 97 14.52 8.72 6.97
N LEU A 98 14.14 9.78 6.23
CA LEU A 98 13.73 11.05 6.85
C LEU A 98 12.59 10.88 7.86
N MET A 99 11.62 10.01 7.55
CA MET A 99 10.53 9.66 8.48
C MET A 99 11.03 9.09 9.81
N ASP A 100 11.95 8.11 9.78
CA ASP A 100 12.51 7.50 10.99
C ASP A 100 13.39 8.49 11.78
N LEU A 101 14.05 9.43 11.08
CA LEU A 101 14.80 10.52 11.70
C LEU A 101 13.87 11.50 12.44
N VAL A 102 12.76 11.90 11.83
CA VAL A 102 11.74 12.75 12.49
C VAL A 102 11.16 12.03 13.72
N PHE A 103 10.90 10.73 13.60
CA PHE A 103 10.39 9.94 14.71
C PHE A 103 11.37 9.89 15.90
N THR A 104 12.63 9.60 15.64
CA THR A 104 13.66 9.54 16.69
C THR A 104 13.96 10.93 17.27
N ALA A 105 13.97 11.98 16.44
CA ALA A 105 14.15 13.36 16.88
C ALA A 105 13.02 13.88 17.78
N THR A 106 11.81 13.33 17.64
CA THR A 106 10.65 13.68 18.47
C THR A 106 10.52 12.84 19.74
N GLY A 107 11.55 12.06 20.07
CA GLY A 107 11.63 11.24 21.29
C GLY A 107 11.22 9.78 21.11
N GLY A 108 10.94 9.35 19.87
CA GLY A 108 10.60 7.98 19.58
C GLY A 108 11.79 7.03 19.65
N ARG A 109 11.55 5.80 20.11
CA ARG A 109 12.55 4.75 20.21
C ARG A 109 11.97 3.37 19.92
N CYS A 110 12.87 2.41 19.70
CA CYS A 110 12.50 1.00 19.73
C CYS A 110 12.32 0.58 21.19
N ASN A 111 11.27 -0.19 21.48
CA ASN A 111 10.98 -0.71 22.80
C ASN A 111 10.79 -2.23 22.77
N PHE A 112 11.15 -2.88 23.89
CA PHE A 112 11.13 -4.33 24.09
C PHE A 112 10.44 -4.71 25.43
N ASP A 113 9.28 -4.11 25.70
CA ASP A 113 8.42 -4.35 26.86
C ASP A 113 7.59 -5.65 26.71
N VAL A 114 8.28 -6.77 26.57
CA VAL A 114 7.69 -8.09 26.31
C VAL A 114 6.68 -8.50 27.39
N PHE A 115 7.05 -8.33 28.66
CA PHE A 115 6.26 -8.75 29.79
C PHE A 115 5.53 -7.58 30.45
N ASP A 116 4.33 -7.81 30.97
CA ASP A 116 3.60 -6.82 31.76
C ASP A 116 4.26 -6.64 33.14
N THR A 117 4.46 -5.40 33.52
CA THR A 117 5.01 -4.99 34.82
C THR A 117 3.94 -4.51 35.81
N SER A 118 2.70 -4.34 35.34
CA SER A 118 1.60 -3.70 36.08
C SER A 118 0.46 -4.64 36.48
N GLY A 119 0.44 -5.87 35.95
CA GLY A 119 -0.60 -6.87 36.20
C GLY A 119 -0.59 -7.48 37.60
N SER A 120 -1.76 -7.95 38.03
CA SER A 120 -1.97 -8.68 39.30
C SER A 120 -1.39 -10.10 39.29
N LEU A 121 -1.11 -10.66 38.11
CA LEU A 121 -0.48 -11.97 37.93
C LEU A 121 0.97 -11.79 37.47
N PRO A 122 1.94 -12.44 38.14
CA PRO A 122 3.32 -12.44 37.67
C PRO A 122 3.43 -13.22 36.35
N TRP A 123 4.17 -12.67 35.39
CA TRP A 123 4.46 -13.24 34.06
C TRP A 123 3.24 -13.32 33.14
N GLN A 124 2.92 -12.21 32.49
CA GLN A 124 2.02 -12.16 31.33
C GLN A 124 2.69 -11.40 30.19
N ILE A 125 2.40 -11.78 28.94
CA ILE A 125 2.82 -10.99 27.77
C ILE A 125 2.03 -9.68 27.80
N ASN A 126 2.74 -8.57 27.68
CA ASN A 126 2.15 -7.25 27.61
C ASN A 126 1.14 -7.16 26.44
N GLU A 127 -0.09 -6.74 26.72
CA GLU A 127 -1.11 -6.61 25.70
C GLU A 127 -0.74 -5.60 24.62
N LYS A 128 -0.02 -4.53 25.00
CA LYS A 128 0.48 -3.48 24.11
C LYS A 128 1.71 -3.89 23.31
N PHE A 129 2.38 -4.98 23.70
CA PHE A 129 3.51 -5.52 22.95
C PHE A 129 3.00 -6.16 21.66
N GLN A 130 3.02 -5.41 20.55
CA GLN A 130 2.45 -5.77 19.25
C GLN A 130 0.91 -5.94 19.26
N ASP A 131 0.32 -5.82 18.08
CA ASP A 131 -1.13 -5.78 17.84
C ASP A 131 -1.78 -7.16 17.67
N THR A 132 -1.11 -8.13 17.03
CA THR A 132 -1.67 -9.46 16.76
C THR A 132 -0.86 -10.56 17.42
N LEU A 133 -1.51 -11.67 17.80
CA LEU A 133 -0.83 -12.84 18.38
C LEU A 133 0.30 -13.37 17.48
N PHE A 134 0.07 -13.41 16.16
CA PHE A 134 1.09 -13.81 15.20
C PHE A 134 2.32 -12.89 15.23
N ARG A 135 2.11 -11.56 15.32
CA ARG A 135 3.20 -10.59 15.43
C ARG A 135 3.92 -10.67 16.77
N LYS A 136 3.21 -10.96 17.86
CA LYS A 136 3.80 -11.26 19.19
C LYS A 136 4.73 -12.46 19.10
N GLN A 137 4.24 -13.60 18.62
CA GLN A 137 5.03 -14.82 18.46
C GLN A 137 6.25 -14.62 17.53
N SER A 138 6.07 -13.95 16.39
CA SER A 138 7.18 -13.64 15.47
C SER A 138 8.24 -12.76 16.13
N SER A 139 7.82 -11.78 16.93
CA SER A 139 8.70 -10.86 17.65
C SER A 139 9.50 -11.58 18.74
N LEU A 140 8.83 -12.42 19.55
CA LEU A 140 9.49 -13.26 20.54
C LEU A 140 10.58 -14.15 19.94
N ARG A 141 10.29 -14.81 18.80
CA ARG A 141 11.29 -15.63 18.09
C ARG A 141 12.50 -14.83 17.62
N LYS A 142 12.29 -13.58 17.17
CA LYS A 142 13.39 -12.69 16.75
C LYS A 142 14.24 -12.27 17.93
N ILE A 143 13.61 -11.89 19.04
CA ILE A 143 14.30 -11.53 20.29
C ILE A 143 15.10 -12.73 20.80
N TYR A 144 14.49 -13.92 20.89
CA TYR A 144 15.17 -15.17 21.26
C TYR A 144 16.42 -15.43 20.40
N LYS A 145 16.28 -15.33 19.06
CA LYS A 145 17.40 -15.54 18.13
C LYS A 145 18.50 -14.50 18.34
N ALA A 146 18.14 -13.23 18.55
CA ALA A 146 19.10 -12.18 18.81
C ALA A 146 19.84 -12.45 20.12
N LEU A 147 19.12 -12.73 21.21
CA LEU A 147 19.68 -12.97 22.54
C LEU A 147 20.62 -14.18 22.58
N LYS A 148 20.19 -15.31 21.99
CA LYS A 148 20.99 -16.53 21.90
C LYS A 148 22.24 -16.36 21.05
N GLY A 149 22.20 -15.48 20.04
CA GLY A 149 23.30 -15.24 19.12
C GLY A 149 24.44 -14.39 19.69
N SER A 150 24.31 -13.81 20.89
CA SER A 150 25.17 -12.71 21.30
C SER A 150 26.20 -12.98 22.39
N SER A 151 26.26 -14.18 22.96
CA SER A 151 27.32 -14.48 23.91
C SER A 151 27.83 -15.90 23.79
N THR A 152 29.16 -16.02 23.73
CA THR A 152 29.92 -17.28 23.83
C THR A 152 29.98 -17.78 25.28
N SER A 153 29.71 -16.91 26.27
CA SER A 153 29.62 -17.22 27.70
C SER A 153 28.43 -16.47 28.33
N PRO A 154 27.24 -17.08 28.40
CA PRO A 154 26.02 -16.38 28.78
C PRO A 154 26.00 -16.01 30.28
N SER A 155 25.65 -14.77 30.60
CA SER A 155 25.37 -14.35 31.98
C SER A 155 24.14 -15.09 32.52
N SER A 156 24.03 -15.21 33.84
CA SER A 156 22.82 -15.78 34.48
C SER A 156 21.55 -15.03 34.05
N MET A 157 21.64 -13.70 33.90
CA MET A 157 20.54 -12.86 33.41
C MET A 157 20.16 -13.18 31.96
N LEU A 158 21.14 -13.45 31.08
CA LEU A 158 20.88 -13.88 29.71
C LEU A 158 20.17 -15.24 29.68
N GLN A 159 20.62 -16.20 30.49
CA GLN A 159 20.01 -17.52 30.58
C GLN A 159 18.55 -17.42 31.06
N ASN A 160 18.29 -16.61 32.08
CA ASN A 160 16.96 -16.36 32.60
C ASN A 160 16.04 -15.72 31.53
N ALA A 161 16.51 -14.69 30.84
CA ALA A 161 15.76 -14.03 29.76
C ALA A 161 15.45 -14.97 28.59
N VAL A 162 16.43 -15.78 28.17
CA VAL A 162 16.26 -16.76 27.08
C VAL A 162 15.26 -17.85 27.47
N SER A 163 15.37 -18.39 28.69
CA SER A 163 14.48 -19.42 29.22
C SER A 163 13.02 -18.94 29.28
N GLU A 164 12.79 -17.72 29.77
CA GLU A 164 11.44 -17.13 29.83
C GLU A 164 10.84 -16.92 28.45
N ILE A 165 11.62 -16.39 27.50
CA ILE A 165 11.13 -16.24 26.13
C ILE A 165 10.85 -17.60 25.48
N GLU A 166 11.70 -18.60 25.74
CA GLU A 166 11.53 -19.97 25.24
C GLU A 166 10.24 -20.62 25.77
N TYR A 167 9.93 -20.45 27.06
CA TYR A 167 8.67 -20.88 27.67
C TYR A 167 7.45 -20.32 26.94
N TRP A 168 7.45 -19.02 26.64
CA TRP A 168 6.34 -18.38 25.92
C TRP A 168 6.28 -18.76 24.44
N ILE A 169 7.42 -19.10 23.82
CA ILE A 169 7.46 -19.64 22.46
C ILE A 169 6.93 -21.07 22.42
N SER A 170 7.17 -21.88 23.45
CA SER A 170 6.72 -23.29 23.53
C SER A 170 5.32 -23.46 24.13
N GLU A 171 4.60 -22.35 24.37
CA GLU A 171 3.25 -22.33 24.99
C GLU A 171 3.23 -22.98 26.39
N GLY A 172 4.32 -22.86 27.13
CA GLY A 172 4.44 -23.34 28.50
C GLY A 172 4.62 -24.84 28.66
N LYS A 173 5.10 -25.53 27.61
CA LYS A 173 5.37 -26.98 27.66
C LYS A 173 6.65 -27.35 28.41
N ASP A 174 7.59 -26.42 28.54
CA ASP A 174 8.89 -26.64 29.19
C ASP A 174 8.91 -25.97 30.58
N ASN A 175 8.74 -26.76 31.64
CA ASN A 175 8.67 -26.27 33.02
C ASN A 175 10.06 -25.93 33.60
N LEU A 176 10.38 -24.65 33.79
CA LEU A 176 11.38 -24.18 34.77
C LEU A 176 11.02 -22.77 35.27
N ARG A 177 10.23 -22.68 36.35
CA ARG A 177 9.79 -21.40 36.98
C ARG A 177 10.66 -20.92 38.15
N ASN A 178 11.83 -21.53 38.39
CA ASN A 178 12.70 -21.11 39.50
C ASN A 178 13.67 -20.02 39.05
N ILE A 179 13.14 -18.82 38.80
CA ILE A 179 13.95 -17.66 38.45
C ILE A 179 13.62 -16.53 39.44
N GLU A 180 14.58 -16.17 40.28
CA GLU A 180 14.54 -15.01 41.20
C GLU A 180 14.69 -13.68 40.43
N VAL A 181 13.87 -13.44 39.41
CA VAL A 181 13.94 -12.24 38.57
C VAL A 181 12.54 -11.71 38.31
N THR A 182 12.38 -10.39 38.33
CA THR A 182 11.10 -9.74 38.04
C THR A 182 10.90 -9.50 36.53
N PRO A 183 9.65 -9.40 36.04
CA PRO A 183 9.38 -9.03 34.64
C PRO A 183 10.04 -7.72 34.20
N SER A 184 10.13 -6.73 35.12
CA SER A 184 10.79 -5.45 34.84
C SER A 184 12.30 -5.60 34.63
N GLN A 185 12.96 -6.43 35.44
CA GLN A 185 14.39 -6.71 35.28
C GLN A 185 14.67 -7.39 33.94
N ILE A 186 13.83 -8.34 33.50
CA ILE A 186 13.99 -8.97 32.19
C ILE A 186 13.75 -8.00 31.04
N ASN A 187 12.67 -7.21 31.07
CA ASN A 187 12.40 -6.21 30.02
C ASN A 187 13.57 -5.22 29.89
N ASN A 188 14.08 -4.68 31.00
CA ASN A 188 15.22 -3.77 30.99
C ASN A 188 16.48 -4.44 30.42
N TYR A 189 16.75 -5.69 30.82
CA TYR A 189 17.88 -6.43 30.30
C TYR A 189 17.79 -6.68 28.79
N ILE A 190 16.62 -7.07 28.28
CA ILE A 190 16.40 -7.28 26.84
C ILE A 190 16.62 -5.97 26.09
N ASP A 191 16.04 -4.88 26.59
CA ASP A 191 16.15 -3.55 25.99
C ASP A 191 17.62 -3.09 25.93
N GLU A 192 18.34 -3.15 27.05
CA GLU A 192 19.76 -2.77 27.14
C GLU A 192 20.64 -3.65 26.23
N ALA A 193 20.45 -4.97 26.28
CA ALA A 193 21.24 -5.91 25.49
C ALA A 193 21.09 -5.62 23.98
N LEU A 194 19.86 -5.48 23.49
CA LEU A 194 19.62 -5.26 22.06
C LEU A 194 20.09 -3.89 21.57
N HIS A 195 19.95 -2.84 22.39
CA HIS A 195 20.49 -1.51 22.07
C HIS A 195 22.02 -1.47 22.11
N SER A 196 22.66 -2.27 22.97
CA SER A 196 24.13 -2.35 23.04
C SER A 196 24.74 -3.05 21.81
N TRP A 197 24.05 -4.04 21.23
CA TRP A 197 24.59 -4.83 20.12
C TRP A 197 24.42 -4.18 18.77
N ARG A 198 23.36 -3.37 18.59
CA ARG A 198 23.06 -2.76 17.30
C ARG A 198 22.49 -1.37 17.50
N LYS A 199 23.02 -0.41 16.74
CA LYS A 199 22.40 0.92 16.62
C LYS A 199 21.04 0.80 15.93
N ILE A 200 19.96 0.97 16.69
CA ILE A 200 18.58 0.92 16.18
C ILE A 200 18.11 2.33 15.82
N ASN A 201 18.33 2.75 14.57
CA ASN A 201 17.98 4.09 14.09
C ASN A 201 16.79 4.11 13.10
N SER A 202 16.20 2.95 12.79
CA SER A 202 15.09 2.84 11.85
C SER A 202 14.04 1.83 12.32
N SER A 203 12.78 2.07 11.92
CA SER A 203 11.65 1.19 12.22
C SER A 203 11.85 -0.22 11.66
N ASN A 204 12.49 -0.33 10.48
CA ASN A 204 12.82 -1.61 9.86
C ASN A 204 13.83 -2.42 10.69
N ILE A 205 14.88 -1.79 11.22
CA ILE A 205 15.85 -2.46 12.09
C ILE A 205 15.17 -2.88 13.41
N CYS A 206 14.37 -2.00 14.01
CA CYS A 206 13.61 -2.33 15.23
C CYS A 206 12.73 -3.59 15.04
N ARG A 207 11.94 -3.63 13.96
CA ARG A 207 11.09 -4.78 13.61
C ARG A 207 11.89 -6.05 13.27
N SER A 208 13.12 -5.90 12.77
CA SER A 208 14.00 -7.05 12.50
C SER A 208 14.49 -7.73 13.78
N LEU A 209 14.63 -6.96 14.87
CA LEU A 209 14.99 -7.45 16.21
C LEU A 209 13.78 -7.92 17.03
N GLY A 210 12.56 -7.67 16.56
CA GLY A 210 11.32 -8.01 17.27
C GLY A 210 10.80 -6.92 18.22
N GLY A 211 11.42 -5.74 18.20
CA GLY A 211 10.91 -4.60 18.95
C GLY A 211 9.72 -3.95 18.27
N HIS A 212 9.06 -3.05 19.00
CA HIS A 212 8.05 -2.17 18.43
C HIS A 212 8.49 -0.70 18.52
N TRP A 213 8.04 0.11 17.56
CA TRP A 213 8.49 1.49 17.37
C TRP A 213 7.45 2.44 18.00
N ILE A 214 7.81 3.11 19.09
CA ILE A 214 6.87 3.83 19.98
C ILE A 214 7.46 5.15 20.50
N GLY A 215 6.59 6.13 20.79
CA GLY A 215 6.92 7.31 21.58
C GLY A 215 7.28 8.56 20.78
N GLY A 216 7.46 8.43 19.46
CA GLY A 216 7.76 9.55 18.56
C GLY A 216 6.58 9.91 17.67
N HIS A 217 6.72 11.04 16.98
CA HIS A 217 5.80 11.47 15.93
C HIS A 217 6.20 10.80 14.61
N ASP A 218 5.32 9.97 14.04
CA ASP A 218 5.54 9.24 12.79
C ASP A 218 4.76 9.89 11.62
N PRO A 219 5.38 10.74 10.78
CA PRO A 219 4.68 11.35 9.66
C PRO A 219 4.05 10.29 8.76
N SER A 220 2.79 10.46 8.34
CA SER A 220 2.11 9.39 7.59
C SER A 220 2.70 9.19 6.19
N GLY A 221 3.42 8.07 6.03
CA GLY A 221 4.05 7.68 4.76
C GLY A 221 3.04 7.31 3.68
N HIS A 222 1.88 6.79 4.08
CA HIS A 222 0.78 6.48 3.17
C HIS A 222 0.18 7.76 2.59
N ILE A 223 -0.18 8.73 3.44
CA ILE A 223 -0.70 10.03 3.00
C ILE A 223 0.32 10.74 2.12
N PHE A 224 1.59 10.73 2.54
CA PHE A 224 2.69 11.29 1.77
C PHE A 224 2.76 10.69 0.35
N LEU A 225 2.88 9.37 0.25
CA LEU A 225 3.13 8.72 -1.03
C LEU A 225 1.91 8.78 -1.95
N ILE A 226 0.71 8.57 -1.41
CA ILE A 226 -0.55 8.68 -2.18
C ILE A 226 -0.72 10.11 -2.72
N THR A 227 -0.35 11.14 -1.95
CA THR A 227 -0.36 12.53 -2.42
C THR A 227 0.54 12.70 -3.64
N LEU A 228 1.78 12.20 -3.59
CA LEU A 228 2.71 12.28 -4.73
C LEU A 228 2.13 11.57 -5.97
N MET A 229 1.51 10.39 -5.80
CA MET A 229 0.88 9.64 -6.90
C MET A 229 -0.29 10.41 -7.52
N CYS A 230 -1.19 10.94 -6.69
CA CYS A 230 -2.32 11.78 -7.14
C CYS A 230 -1.83 13.00 -7.92
N MET A 231 -0.88 13.74 -7.36
CA MET A 231 -0.34 14.95 -8.00
C MET A 231 0.38 14.64 -9.32
N PHE A 232 1.11 13.52 -9.39
CA PHE A 232 1.73 13.05 -10.61
C PHE A 232 0.71 12.72 -11.71
N LEU A 233 -0.25 11.85 -11.42
CA LEU A 233 -1.21 11.43 -12.44
C LEU A 233 -2.13 12.57 -12.88
N LEU A 234 -2.56 13.44 -11.97
CA LEU A 234 -3.31 14.65 -12.33
C LEU A 234 -2.45 15.59 -13.18
N GLY A 235 -1.19 15.79 -12.81
CA GLY A 235 -0.24 16.55 -13.60
C GLY A 235 -0.08 16.02 -15.03
N GLU A 236 -0.07 14.70 -15.21
CA GLU A 236 -0.04 14.08 -16.54
C GLU A 236 -1.39 14.22 -17.26
N LEU A 237 -2.51 14.02 -16.57
CA LEU A 237 -3.86 14.17 -17.11
C LEU A 237 -4.08 15.59 -17.65
N GLN A 238 -3.53 16.61 -17.00
CA GLN A 238 -3.60 18.00 -17.49
C GLN A 238 -2.96 18.16 -18.87
N VAL A 239 -1.82 17.50 -19.09
CA VAL A 239 -1.02 17.62 -20.31
C VAL A 239 -1.65 16.81 -21.45
N ILE A 240 -2.06 15.57 -21.19
CA ILE A 240 -2.52 14.65 -22.23
C ILE A 240 -4.04 14.64 -22.40
N GLY A 241 -4.80 15.06 -21.39
CA GLY A 241 -6.24 14.80 -21.27
C GLY A 241 -7.05 15.36 -22.45
N ARG A 242 -6.70 16.54 -22.97
CA ARG A 242 -7.37 17.11 -24.15
C ARG A 242 -7.14 16.27 -25.42
N LYS A 243 -5.91 15.77 -25.61
CA LYS A 243 -5.58 14.90 -26.77
C LYS A 243 -6.28 13.55 -26.63
N ALA A 244 -6.25 12.98 -25.43
CA ALA A 244 -6.88 11.72 -25.12
C ALA A 244 -8.40 11.78 -25.30
N LEU A 245 -9.06 12.83 -24.81
CA LEU A 245 -10.50 13.03 -24.98
C LEU A 245 -10.91 13.20 -26.44
N ARG A 246 -10.12 13.93 -27.24
CA ARG A 246 -10.35 14.05 -28.69
C ARG A 246 -10.26 12.69 -29.36
N LYS A 247 -9.22 11.91 -29.05
CA LYS A 247 -9.04 10.55 -29.58
C LYS A 247 -10.22 9.65 -29.23
N MET A 248 -10.61 9.59 -27.95
CA MET A 248 -11.76 8.79 -27.50
C MET A 248 -13.05 9.18 -28.22
N ARG A 249 -13.29 10.48 -28.44
CA ARG A 249 -14.50 10.94 -29.15
C ARG A 249 -14.52 10.54 -30.62
N THR A 250 -13.35 10.44 -31.26
CA THR A 250 -13.23 10.00 -32.66
C THR A 250 -13.16 8.48 -32.82
N ASP A 251 -12.96 7.74 -31.73
CA ASP A 251 -12.77 6.29 -31.72
C ASP A 251 -14.13 5.56 -31.77
N GLY A 252 -14.76 5.60 -32.95
CA GLY A 252 -16.11 5.07 -33.17
C GLY A 252 -16.17 3.56 -33.46
N THR A 253 -15.02 2.87 -33.59
CA THR A 253 -14.95 1.47 -34.04
C THR A 253 -15.14 0.45 -32.92
N TYR A 254 -14.82 0.80 -31.67
CA TYR A 254 -14.92 -0.11 -30.53
C TYR A 254 -16.35 -0.50 -30.17
N TRP A 255 -17.24 0.48 -30.04
CA TRP A 255 -18.60 0.26 -29.54
C TRP A 255 -19.45 -0.64 -30.46
N PRO A 256 -19.43 -0.47 -31.80
CA PRO A 256 -20.13 -1.39 -32.71
C PRO A 256 -19.59 -2.82 -32.63
N LEU A 257 -18.27 -2.99 -32.50
CA LEU A 257 -17.62 -4.30 -32.40
C LEU A 257 -17.99 -4.99 -31.08
N VAL A 258 -18.01 -4.26 -29.97
CA VAL A 258 -18.47 -4.82 -28.69
C VAL A 258 -19.95 -5.20 -28.76
N GLN A 259 -20.79 -4.32 -29.30
CA GLN A 259 -22.22 -4.60 -29.44
C GLN A 259 -22.50 -5.86 -30.27
N SER A 260 -21.73 -6.13 -31.33
CA SER A 260 -21.92 -7.34 -32.14
C SER A 260 -21.61 -8.62 -31.35
N HIS A 261 -20.52 -8.62 -30.57
CA HIS A 261 -20.14 -9.78 -29.75
C HIS A 261 -21.09 -9.95 -28.55
N LEU A 262 -21.53 -8.85 -27.93
CA LEU A 262 -22.46 -8.89 -26.81
C LEU A 262 -23.84 -9.43 -27.23
N LYS A 263 -24.34 -9.07 -28.42
CA LYS A 263 -25.56 -9.64 -29.00
C LYS A 263 -25.41 -11.14 -29.29
N SER A 264 -24.24 -11.58 -29.77
CA SER A 264 -23.95 -13.00 -30.01
C SER A 264 -23.88 -13.80 -28.71
N PHE A 265 -23.39 -13.18 -27.63
CA PHE A 265 -23.32 -13.77 -26.29
C PHE A 265 -24.67 -13.84 -25.57
N LEU A 266 -25.47 -12.77 -25.63
CA LEU A 266 -26.78 -12.65 -24.96
C LEU A 266 -27.89 -13.47 -25.64
N MET A 267 -27.57 -14.57 -26.32
CA MET A 267 -28.55 -15.37 -27.05
C MET A 267 -29.52 -16.12 -26.13
N LEU A 268 -30.53 -15.38 -25.66
CA LEU A 268 -31.87 -15.89 -25.36
C LEU A 268 -32.36 -16.79 -26.51
N ASP A 269 -31.95 -16.54 -27.76
CA ASP A 269 -32.38 -17.31 -28.93
C ASP A 269 -31.92 -18.78 -28.93
N ARG A 270 -30.72 -19.11 -28.43
CA ARG A 270 -30.26 -20.52 -28.40
C ARG A 270 -30.90 -21.32 -27.28
N LEU A 271 -31.05 -20.70 -26.11
CA LEU A 271 -31.84 -21.25 -25.00
C LEU A 271 -33.30 -21.45 -25.43
N ARG A 272 -33.86 -20.48 -26.16
CA ARG A 272 -35.22 -20.55 -26.71
C ARG A 272 -35.35 -21.65 -27.78
N GLN A 273 -34.35 -21.86 -28.63
CA GLN A 273 -34.31 -22.99 -29.57
C GLN A 273 -34.22 -24.34 -28.85
N LEU A 274 -33.43 -24.45 -27.79
CA LEU A 274 -33.33 -25.68 -26.98
C LEU A 274 -34.64 -26.01 -26.25
N ILE A 275 -35.41 -24.99 -25.85
CA ILE A 275 -36.74 -25.14 -25.25
C ILE A 275 -37.80 -25.47 -26.32
N ALA A 276 -37.68 -24.89 -27.52
CA ALA A 276 -38.65 -25.08 -28.61
C ALA A 276 -38.55 -26.47 -29.25
N ASP A 277 -37.33 -26.98 -29.45
CA ASP A 277 -37.08 -28.32 -30.01
C ASP A 277 -36.11 -29.10 -29.10
N PRO A 278 -36.63 -29.83 -28.09
CA PRO A 278 -35.79 -30.59 -27.19
C PRO A 278 -35.16 -31.79 -27.93
N PRO A 279 -33.85 -32.03 -27.77
CA PRO A 279 -33.18 -33.13 -28.43
C PRO A 279 -33.70 -34.49 -27.94
N THR A 280 -33.89 -35.42 -28.87
CA THR A 280 -34.48 -36.74 -28.61
C THR A 280 -33.57 -37.70 -27.84
N THR A 281 -32.28 -37.37 -27.65
CA THR A 281 -31.31 -38.22 -26.94
C THR A 281 -30.37 -37.40 -26.08
N TRP A 282 -30.08 -37.88 -24.87
CA TRP A 282 -29.16 -37.25 -23.91
C TRP A 282 -27.76 -36.97 -24.49
N LYS A 283 -27.24 -37.86 -25.35
CA LYS A 283 -25.97 -37.67 -26.07
C LYS A 283 -25.99 -36.44 -26.99
N LEU A 284 -27.12 -36.17 -27.64
CA LEU A 284 -27.28 -35.03 -28.55
C LEU A 284 -27.36 -33.72 -27.76
N LEU A 285 -28.07 -33.75 -26.62
CA LEU A 285 -28.16 -32.63 -25.67
C LEU A 285 -26.78 -32.26 -25.13
N LEU A 286 -26.01 -33.24 -24.63
CA LEU A 286 -24.66 -33.00 -24.13
C LEU A 286 -23.73 -32.42 -25.20
N ARG A 287 -23.84 -32.89 -26.46
CA ARG A 287 -23.04 -32.38 -27.57
C ARG A 287 -23.41 -30.93 -27.92
N GLN A 288 -24.71 -30.61 -27.99
CA GLN A 288 -25.18 -29.24 -28.26
C GLN A 288 -24.76 -28.29 -27.15
N VAL A 289 -25.06 -28.62 -25.88
CA VAL A 289 -24.66 -27.82 -24.71
C VAL A 289 -23.15 -27.65 -24.67
N GLY A 290 -22.37 -28.70 -24.91
CA GLY A 290 -20.90 -28.61 -24.96
C GLY A 290 -20.40 -27.66 -26.04
N THR A 291 -20.98 -27.71 -27.25
CA THR A 291 -20.61 -26.78 -28.33
C THR A 291 -21.01 -25.33 -28.04
N ASP A 292 -22.14 -25.12 -27.37
CA ASP A 292 -22.60 -23.78 -26.99
C ASP A 292 -21.76 -23.19 -25.86
N VAL A 293 -21.39 -23.98 -24.86
CA VAL A 293 -20.44 -23.58 -23.81
C VAL A 293 -19.11 -23.18 -24.43
N PHE A 294 -18.56 -23.98 -25.35
CA PHE A 294 -17.30 -23.66 -26.01
C PHE A 294 -17.37 -22.36 -26.81
N LYS A 295 -18.43 -22.17 -27.62
CA LYS A 295 -18.66 -20.93 -28.38
C LYS A 295 -18.83 -19.73 -27.45
N ASN A 296 -19.52 -19.87 -26.33
CA ASN A 296 -19.68 -18.80 -25.36
C ASN A 296 -18.35 -18.43 -24.70
N CYS A 297 -17.52 -19.42 -24.34
CA CYS A 297 -16.16 -19.18 -23.85
C CYS A 297 -15.32 -18.43 -24.90
N GLU A 298 -15.39 -18.81 -26.17
CA GLU A 298 -14.71 -18.10 -27.27
C GLU A 298 -15.17 -16.63 -27.36
N GLN A 299 -16.48 -16.38 -27.34
CA GLN A 299 -17.02 -15.01 -27.39
C GLN A 299 -16.62 -14.19 -26.17
N ILE A 300 -16.61 -14.77 -24.96
CA ILE A 300 -16.12 -14.12 -23.75
C ILE A 300 -14.64 -13.75 -23.91
N MET A 301 -13.81 -14.69 -24.40
CA MET A 301 -12.38 -14.44 -24.59
C MET A 301 -12.12 -13.33 -25.62
N ILE A 302 -12.87 -13.30 -26.73
CA ILE A 302 -12.80 -12.22 -27.71
C ILE A 302 -13.22 -10.89 -27.08
N PHE A 303 -14.35 -10.86 -26.36
CA PHE A 303 -14.82 -9.65 -25.68
C PHE A 303 -13.79 -9.14 -24.65
N LEU A 304 -13.19 -10.04 -23.86
CA LEU A 304 -12.13 -9.69 -22.91
C LEU A 304 -10.90 -9.16 -23.63
N ALA A 305 -10.46 -9.78 -24.72
CA ALA A 305 -9.32 -9.33 -25.51
C ALA A 305 -9.56 -7.96 -26.15
N LEU A 306 -10.76 -7.72 -26.70
CA LEU A 306 -11.16 -6.43 -27.25
C LEU A 306 -11.22 -5.35 -26.16
N THR A 307 -11.79 -5.66 -25.01
CA THR A 307 -11.86 -4.74 -23.86
C THR A 307 -10.45 -4.42 -23.35
N LEU A 308 -9.59 -5.42 -23.21
CA LEU A 308 -8.21 -5.24 -22.77
C LEU A 308 -7.41 -4.40 -23.78
N LYS A 309 -7.56 -4.68 -25.09
CA LYS A 309 -6.95 -3.88 -26.15
C LYS A 309 -7.44 -2.43 -26.08
N TYR A 310 -8.74 -2.21 -25.90
CA TYR A 310 -9.31 -0.87 -25.82
C TYR A 310 -8.78 -0.10 -24.60
N LEU A 311 -8.82 -0.71 -23.42
CA LEU A 311 -8.40 -0.06 -22.17
C LEU A 311 -6.89 0.14 -22.11
N VAL A 312 -6.10 -0.86 -22.49
CA VAL A 312 -4.64 -0.81 -22.37
C VAL A 312 -4.04 -0.11 -23.58
N TRP A 313 -4.41 -0.45 -24.80
CA TRP A 313 -3.68 0.01 -25.99
C TRP A 313 -4.28 1.27 -26.63
N ASP A 314 -5.59 1.27 -26.84
CA ASP A 314 -6.26 2.31 -27.60
C ASP A 314 -6.48 3.56 -26.74
N ASN A 315 -6.96 3.37 -25.50
CA ASN A 315 -7.34 4.45 -24.61
C ASN A 315 -6.83 4.27 -23.16
N PRO A 316 -5.49 4.22 -22.95
CA PRO A 316 -4.91 4.06 -21.61
C PRO A 316 -5.22 5.20 -20.63
N VAL A 317 -5.74 6.34 -21.12
CA VAL A 317 -6.25 7.41 -20.25
C VAL A 317 -7.35 6.92 -19.30
N VAL A 318 -8.12 5.90 -19.69
CA VAL A 318 -9.16 5.30 -18.83
C VAL A 318 -8.51 4.66 -17.60
N LEU A 319 -7.41 3.92 -17.80
CA LEU A 319 -6.62 3.34 -16.70
C LEU A 319 -6.02 4.44 -15.82
N LEU A 320 -5.54 5.53 -16.42
CA LEU A 320 -5.00 6.66 -15.67
C LEU A 320 -6.05 7.32 -14.77
N VAL A 321 -7.25 7.55 -15.28
CA VAL A 321 -8.36 8.12 -14.50
C VAL A 321 -8.84 7.16 -13.41
N ALA A 322 -8.95 5.86 -13.73
CA ALA A 322 -9.29 4.83 -12.75
C ALA A 322 -8.26 4.77 -11.61
N LEU A 323 -6.98 4.89 -11.94
CA LEU A 323 -5.89 4.89 -10.97
C LEU A 323 -5.90 6.15 -10.10
N ILE A 324 -6.17 7.34 -10.66
CA ILE A 324 -6.38 8.58 -9.88
C ILE A 324 -7.53 8.39 -8.88
N PHE A 325 -8.68 7.88 -9.35
CA PHE A 325 -9.84 7.66 -8.50
C PHE A 325 -9.51 6.71 -7.36
N MET A 326 -8.82 5.61 -7.66
CA MET A 326 -8.43 4.66 -6.63
C MET A 326 -7.44 5.28 -5.63
N TRP A 327 -6.42 6.04 -6.07
CA TRP A 327 -5.51 6.69 -5.13
C TRP A 327 -6.22 7.72 -4.26
N TRP A 328 -7.15 8.48 -4.83
CA TRP A 328 -8.00 9.38 -4.06
C TRP A 328 -8.85 8.63 -3.03
N TRP A 329 -9.45 7.51 -3.41
CA TRP A 329 -10.19 6.65 -2.49
C TRP A 329 -9.30 6.07 -1.39
N SER A 330 -8.11 5.58 -1.75
CA SER A 330 -7.11 5.07 -0.80
C SER A 330 -6.66 6.15 0.19
N PHE A 331 -6.54 7.40 -0.27
CA PHE A 331 -6.28 8.55 0.59
C PHE A 331 -7.39 8.72 1.61
N LEU A 332 -8.65 8.74 1.16
CA LEU A 332 -9.82 8.89 2.01
C LEU A 332 -9.91 7.78 3.08
N ILE A 333 -9.75 6.51 2.67
CA ILE A 333 -9.74 5.39 3.60
C ILE A 333 -8.62 5.53 4.63
N THR A 334 -7.43 5.96 4.19
CA THR A 334 -6.30 6.19 5.09
C THR A 334 -6.61 7.26 6.13
N THR A 335 -7.28 8.35 5.73
CA THR A 335 -7.65 9.42 6.65
C THR A 335 -8.69 9.00 7.69
N ILE A 336 -9.56 8.03 7.36
CA ILE A 336 -10.62 7.55 8.25
C ILE A 336 -10.10 6.46 9.20
N ALA A 337 -9.30 5.52 8.70
CA ALA A 337 -8.98 4.28 9.41
C ALA A 337 -7.61 4.28 10.11
N PHE A 338 -6.67 5.15 9.70
CA PHE A 338 -5.27 5.07 10.15
C PHE A 338 -4.72 6.41 10.58
N HIS A 339 -3.71 6.36 11.48
CA HIS A 339 -2.92 7.50 11.93
C HIS A 339 -3.69 8.58 12.70
N THR A 340 -2.96 9.37 13.47
CA THR A 340 -3.53 10.55 14.11
C THR A 340 -3.57 11.73 13.14
N LEU A 341 -4.39 12.75 13.43
CA LEU A 341 -4.49 13.93 12.57
C LEU A 341 -3.13 14.64 12.38
N SER A 342 -2.30 14.72 13.42
CA SER A 342 -0.96 15.33 13.32
C SER A 342 -0.04 14.55 12.37
N GLU A 343 -0.06 13.22 12.42
CA GLU A 343 0.70 12.35 11.53
C GLU A 343 0.24 12.50 10.08
N GLN A 344 -1.08 12.58 9.85
CA GLN A 344 -1.66 12.82 8.53
C GLN A 344 -1.26 14.21 7.98
N ILE A 345 -1.36 15.27 8.78
CA ILE A 345 -1.00 16.63 8.38
C ILE A 345 0.49 16.71 8.04
N SER A 346 1.37 16.18 8.88
CA SER A 346 2.82 16.19 8.63
C SER A 346 3.18 15.43 7.36
N GLY A 347 2.61 14.25 7.12
CA GLY A 347 2.78 13.50 5.87
C GLY A 347 2.33 14.29 4.64
N LEU A 348 1.17 14.96 4.72
CA LEU A 348 0.65 15.82 3.65
C LEU A 348 1.58 17.01 3.38
N LEU A 349 2.00 17.72 4.42
CA LEU A 349 2.91 18.87 4.29
C LEU A 349 4.24 18.46 3.64
N CYS A 350 4.83 17.36 4.09
CA CYS A 350 6.05 16.82 3.50
C CYS A 350 5.90 16.51 2.00
N ALA A 351 4.75 15.97 1.57
CA ALA A 351 4.49 15.75 0.14
C ALA A 351 4.37 17.09 -0.62
N TYR A 352 3.65 18.06 -0.06
CA TYR A 352 3.40 19.35 -0.70
C TYR A 352 4.65 20.23 -0.83
N ILE A 353 5.63 20.15 0.07
CA ILE A 353 6.87 20.94 -0.02
C ILE A 353 7.53 20.80 -1.39
N VAL A 354 7.70 19.56 -1.87
CA VAL A 354 8.33 19.30 -3.17
C VAL A 354 7.30 19.39 -4.30
N ALA A 355 6.13 18.80 -4.13
CA ALA A 355 5.16 18.73 -5.20
C ALA A 355 4.62 20.12 -5.59
N ALA A 356 4.43 21.04 -4.64
CA ALA A 356 4.03 22.40 -4.93
C ALA A 356 5.08 23.12 -5.78
N ILE A 357 6.36 23.03 -5.44
CA ILE A 357 7.45 23.65 -6.22
C ILE A 357 7.47 23.08 -7.64
N VAL A 358 7.38 21.75 -7.76
CA VAL A 358 7.39 21.04 -9.04
C VAL A 358 6.22 21.49 -9.92
N TYR A 359 4.99 21.48 -9.41
CA TYR A 359 3.80 21.82 -10.20
C TYR A 359 3.54 23.33 -10.34
N TRP A 360 4.16 24.16 -9.51
CA TRP A 360 4.12 25.61 -9.66
C TRP A 360 5.09 26.10 -10.74
N LYS A 361 6.33 25.56 -10.77
CA LYS A 361 7.40 26.02 -11.68
C LYS A 361 7.54 25.22 -12.99
N LEU A 362 7.20 23.93 -13.01
CA LEU A 362 7.47 23.03 -14.15
C LEU A 362 6.25 22.70 -15.02
N ILE A 363 5.06 23.26 -14.73
CA ILE A 363 3.87 23.18 -15.59
C ILE A 363 3.94 24.26 -16.68
#